data_AF-A0A5C7Q937-F1
#
_entry.id   AF-A0A5C7Q937-F1
#
_cell.length_a   1.000
_cell.length_b   1.000
_cell.length_c   1.000
_cell.angle_alpha   90.00
_cell.angle_beta   90.00
_cell.angle_gamma   90.00
#
_symmetry.space_group_name_H-M   'P 1'
#
loop_
_entity.id
_entity.type
_entity.pdbx_description
1 polymer ?
#
loop_
_entity_poly.entity_id
_entity_poly.type
_entity_poly.pdbx_seq_one_letter_code
_entity_poly.pdbx_strand_id
1 'polypeptide(L)'
;MLALPLAAQALPSFEDVRAAHRPSDLTLLDRHGVPLQTLRVDTTVRRLEWVSIVETSPALLRAIVLSEDKRFHEHSGVDWRAVAASAWGNLWNTRTRGASTLTMQLAGLIDDGLARPAGGRSVAARRGQAFTATQLERAWSKSQILEAYLSSVPLRG
;
A
#
# COMPACT_ATOMS: atom_id res chain seq x y z
N MET A 1 32.99 -7.63 -15.75
CA MET A 1 31.84 -7.37 -14.86
C MET A 1 31.06 -6.20 -15.43
N LEU A 2 29.98 -6.48 -16.17
CA LEU A 2 29.10 -5.45 -16.71
C LEU A 2 28.19 -4.96 -15.57
N ALA A 3 28.38 -3.73 -15.13
CA ALA A 3 27.42 -3.05 -14.28
C ALA A 3 26.19 -2.74 -15.14
N LEU A 4 25.09 -3.43 -14.88
CA LEU A 4 23.79 -3.04 -15.42
C LEU A 4 23.47 -1.63 -14.91
N PRO A 5 23.08 -0.69 -15.77
CA PRO A 5 22.61 0.60 -15.31
C PRO A 5 21.36 0.34 -14.47
N LEU A 6 21.34 0.86 -13.23
CA LEU A 6 20.11 0.98 -12.47
C LEU A 6 19.23 1.94 -13.28
N ALA A 7 18.33 1.41 -14.10
CA ALA A 7 17.29 2.23 -14.68
C ALA A 7 16.56 2.84 -13.48
N ALA A 8 16.67 4.16 -13.33
CA ALA A 8 15.78 4.90 -12.47
C ALA A 8 14.40 4.81 -13.12
N GLN A 9 13.68 3.70 -12.91
CA GLN A 9 12.26 3.65 -13.21
C GLN A 9 11.64 4.77 -12.38
N ALA A 10 11.13 5.80 -13.07
CA ALA A 10 10.30 6.79 -12.42
C ALA A 10 9.16 6.05 -11.71
N LEU A 11 8.91 6.41 -10.45
CA LEU A 11 7.79 5.82 -9.73
C LEU A 11 6.50 6.10 -10.51
N PRO A 12 5.58 5.12 -10.56
CA PRO A 12 4.32 5.33 -11.27
C PRO A 12 3.57 6.50 -10.66
N SER A 13 2.88 7.26 -11.50
CA SER A 13 1.95 8.27 -10.99
C SER A 13 0.73 7.59 -10.36
N PHE A 14 -0.05 8.36 -9.59
CA PHE A 14 -1.30 7.87 -9.02
C PHE A 14 -2.26 7.35 -10.10
N GLU A 15 -2.36 8.07 -11.23
CA GLU A 15 -3.22 7.67 -12.34
C GLU A 15 -2.70 6.40 -13.04
N ASP A 16 -1.39 6.22 -13.13
CA ASP A 16 -0.82 4.97 -13.70
C ASP A 16 -1.21 3.76 -12.84
N VAL A 17 -1.08 3.88 -11.51
CA VAL A 17 -1.47 2.80 -10.58
C VAL A 17 -2.97 2.54 -10.64
N ARG A 18 -3.79 3.59 -10.70
CA ARG A 18 -5.25 3.47 -10.85
C ARG A 18 -5.64 2.79 -12.16
N ALA A 19 -5.03 3.18 -13.28
CA ALA A 19 -5.32 2.62 -14.60
C ALA A 19 -4.86 1.15 -14.73
N ALA A 20 -3.76 0.81 -14.06
CA ALA A 20 -3.23 -0.55 -14.00
C ALA A 20 -4.03 -1.48 -13.05
N HIS A 21 -4.85 -0.92 -12.16
CA HIS A 21 -5.64 -1.70 -11.20
C HIS A 21 -6.57 -2.69 -11.91
N ARG A 22 -6.61 -3.92 -11.40
CA ARG A 22 -7.50 -4.98 -11.88
C ARG A 22 -8.21 -5.60 -10.68
N PRO A 23 -9.55 -5.46 -10.57
CA PRO A 23 -10.31 -6.16 -9.54
C PRO A 23 -10.19 -7.67 -9.75
N SER A 24 -10.28 -8.44 -8.67
CA SER A 24 -10.21 -9.91 -8.74
C SER A 24 -11.51 -10.53 -9.25
N ASP A 25 -12.62 -9.78 -9.22
CA ASP A 25 -13.96 -10.22 -9.61
C ASP A 25 -14.43 -9.44 -10.84
N LEU A 26 -15.02 -10.12 -11.82
CA LEU A 26 -15.74 -9.51 -12.94
C LEU A 26 -17.23 -9.75 -12.78
N THR A 27 -18.03 -8.71 -12.97
CA THR A 27 -19.49 -8.82 -12.97
C THR A 27 -20.02 -8.79 -14.40
N LEU A 28 -20.63 -9.90 -14.84
CA LEU A 28 -21.37 -10.01 -16.08
C LEU A 28 -22.70 -9.28 -15.94
N LEU A 29 -22.94 -8.29 -16.79
CA LEU A 29 -24.18 -7.52 -16.84
C LEU A 29 -25.04 -7.98 -18.02
N ASP A 30 -26.35 -7.89 -17.90
CA ASP A 30 -27.26 -8.03 -19.03
C ASP A 30 -27.26 -6.77 -19.93
N ARG A 31 -28.04 -6.80 -21.02
CA ARG A 31 -28.18 -5.65 -21.95
C ARG A 31 -28.79 -4.39 -21.33
N HIS A 32 -29.37 -4.50 -20.14
CA HIS A 32 -29.98 -3.42 -19.37
C HIS A 32 -29.07 -2.96 -18.21
N GLY A 33 -27.86 -3.52 -18.08
CA GLY A 33 -26.91 -3.20 -17.02
C GLY A 33 -27.18 -3.92 -15.69
N VAL A 34 -28.08 -4.91 -15.67
CA VAL A 34 -28.41 -5.67 -14.46
C VAL A 34 -27.37 -6.77 -14.25
N PRO A 35 -26.78 -6.91 -13.05
CA PRO A 35 -25.86 -8.01 -12.74
C PRO A 35 -26.51 -9.38 -12.91
N LEU A 36 -25.92 -10.22 -13.76
CA LEU A 36 -26.31 -11.62 -13.97
C LEU A 36 -25.44 -12.57 -13.15
N GLN A 37 -24.13 -12.35 -13.15
CA GLN A 37 -23.17 -13.24 -12.50
C GLN A 37 -21.90 -12.49 -12.12
N THR A 38 -21.29 -12.84 -10.99
CA THR A 38 -19.94 -12.39 -10.64
C THR A 38 -18.98 -13.58 -10.68
N LEU A 39 -17.84 -13.40 -11.34
CA LEU A 39 -16.83 -14.43 -11.57
C LEU A 39 -15.48 -13.97 -11.01
N ARG A 40 -14.85 -14.81 -10.18
CA ARG A 40 -13.47 -14.60 -9.72
C ARG A 40 -12.50 -14.91 -10.86
N VAL A 41 -11.81 -13.89 -11.37
CA VAL A 41 -10.82 -14.01 -12.46
C VAL A 41 -9.39 -14.15 -11.97
N ASP A 42 -9.06 -13.54 -10.83
CA ASP A 42 -7.77 -13.72 -10.16
C ASP A 42 -8.02 -14.46 -8.85
N THR A 43 -7.74 -15.77 -8.82
CA THR A 43 -7.94 -16.60 -7.62
C THR A 43 -6.80 -16.47 -6.60
N THR A 44 -5.71 -15.77 -6.95
CA THR A 44 -4.52 -15.67 -6.09
C THR A 44 -4.62 -14.55 -5.08
N VAL A 45 -5.39 -13.51 -5.41
CA VAL A 45 -5.62 -12.36 -4.53
C VAL A 45 -7.08 -11.95 -4.56
N ARG A 46 -7.52 -11.26 -3.50
CA ARG A 46 -8.82 -10.59 -3.49
C ARG A 46 -8.63 -9.08 -3.52
N ARG A 47 -8.82 -8.48 -4.69
CA ARG A 47 -8.79 -7.03 -4.94
C ARG A 47 -10.21 -6.57 -5.26
N LEU A 48 -10.72 -5.63 -4.48
CA LEU A 48 -12.00 -5.00 -4.78
C LEU A 48 -11.86 -4.05 -5.97
N GLU A 49 -13.00 -3.56 -6.45
CA GLU A 49 -13.05 -2.41 -7.37
C GLU A 49 -12.29 -1.22 -6.80
N TRP A 50 -11.72 -0.40 -7.68
CA TRP A 50 -11.12 0.86 -7.26
C TRP A 50 -12.22 1.83 -6.86
N VAL A 51 -12.23 2.25 -5.60
CA VAL A 51 -13.24 3.16 -5.06
C VAL A 51 -12.56 4.48 -4.71
N SER A 52 -13.17 5.60 -5.10
CA SER A 52 -12.60 6.89 -4.76
C SER A 52 -12.67 7.16 -3.26
N ILE A 53 -11.71 7.91 -2.72
CA ILE A 53 -11.69 8.26 -1.30
C ILE A 53 -12.92 9.06 -0.87
N VAL A 54 -13.55 9.80 -1.78
CA VAL A 54 -14.79 10.56 -1.50
C VAL A 54 -16.03 9.66 -1.39
N GLU A 55 -15.98 8.48 -2.01
CA GLU A 55 -17.03 7.45 -1.93
C GLU A 55 -16.78 6.50 -0.74
N THR A 56 -15.59 6.58 -0.14
CA THR A 56 -15.19 5.75 0.98
C THR A 56 -15.72 6.31 2.30
N SER A 57 -16.25 5.43 3.15
CA SER A 57 -16.75 5.82 4.48
C SER A 57 -15.68 6.55 5.31
N PRO A 58 -15.95 7.77 5.82
CA PRO A 58 -15.01 8.49 6.67
C PRO A 58 -14.65 7.74 7.96
N ALA A 59 -15.58 6.91 8.47
CA ALA A 59 -15.33 6.08 9.65
C ALA A 59 -14.30 4.98 9.36
N LEU A 60 -14.35 4.38 8.18
CA LEU A 60 -13.38 3.37 7.73
C LEU A 60 -11.98 3.99 7.58
N LEU A 61 -11.89 5.15 6.91
CA LEU A 61 -10.62 5.88 6.75
C LEU A 61 -9.97 6.18 8.10
N ARG A 62 -10.77 6.70 9.04
CA ARG A 62 -10.30 6.99 10.41
C ARG A 62 -9.85 5.73 11.14
N ALA A 63 -10.61 4.64 11.04
CA ALA A 63 -10.27 3.38 11.69
C ALA A 63 -8.91 2.85 11.20
N ILE A 64 -8.69 2.85 9.89
CA ILE A 64 -7.45 2.38 9.26
C ILE A 64 -6.27 3.25 9.64
N VAL A 65 -6.40 4.58 9.56
CA VAL A 65 -5.34 5.50 9.98
C VAL A 65 -5.01 5.27 11.47
N LEU A 66 -6.02 5.19 12.35
CA LEU A 66 -5.76 4.99 13.77
C LEU A 66 -5.16 3.62 14.12
N SER A 67 -5.51 2.56 13.37
CA SER A 67 -5.01 1.20 13.64
C SER A 67 -3.61 0.96 13.07
N GLU A 68 -3.36 1.39 11.83
CA GLU A 68 -2.14 1.12 11.08
C GLU A 68 -1.09 2.21 11.23
N ASP A 69 -1.49 3.49 11.22
CA ASP A 69 -0.56 4.62 11.14
C ASP A 69 -1.16 5.89 11.76
N LYS A 70 -1.21 5.91 13.10
CA LYS A 70 -1.91 6.97 13.87
C LYS A 70 -1.43 8.38 13.55
N ARG A 71 -0.18 8.52 13.10
CA ARG A 71 0.46 9.80 12.76
C ARG A 71 0.59 10.00 11.25
N PHE A 72 -0.23 9.30 10.45
CA PHE A 72 -0.17 9.33 9.00
C PHE A 72 -0.07 10.74 8.41
N HIS A 73 -0.81 11.70 8.96
CA HIS A 73 -0.83 13.08 8.48
C HIS A 73 0.35 13.94 8.96
N GLU A 74 1.18 13.45 9.90
CA GLU A 74 2.28 14.19 10.53
C GLU A 74 3.66 13.89 9.93
N HIS A 75 3.79 12.85 9.09
CA HIS A 75 5.06 12.45 8.49
C HIS A 75 5.00 12.41 6.95
N SER A 76 6.16 12.32 6.29
CA SER A 76 6.29 12.25 4.83
C SER A 76 6.85 10.89 4.41
N GLY A 77 6.08 9.83 4.62
CA GLY A 77 6.46 8.46 4.26
C GLY A 77 7.04 7.62 5.39
N VAL A 78 7.93 8.16 6.22
CA VAL A 78 8.52 7.43 7.35
C VAL A 78 8.26 8.16 8.66
N ASP A 79 7.69 7.45 9.63
CA ASP A 79 7.54 7.97 10.99
C ASP A 79 8.83 7.72 11.80
N TRP A 80 9.77 8.65 11.71
CA TRP A 80 11.05 8.58 12.45
C TRP A 80 10.87 8.50 13.96
N ARG A 81 9.78 9.06 14.50
CA ARG A 81 9.47 8.99 15.95
C ARG A 81 9.06 7.56 16.32
N ALA A 82 8.26 6.89 15.49
CA ALA A 82 7.90 5.48 15.69
C ALA A 82 9.11 4.57 15.51
N VAL A 83 9.97 4.85 14.53
CA VAL A 83 11.21 4.09 14.32
C VAL A 83 12.12 4.18 15.55
N ALA A 84 12.36 5.38 16.07
CA ALA A 84 13.18 5.57 17.27
C ALA A 84 12.56 4.89 18.50
N ALA A 85 11.25 5.05 18.71
CA ALA A 85 10.53 4.42 19.82
C ALA A 85 10.57 2.88 19.75
N SER A 86 10.43 2.30 18.55
CA SER A 86 10.52 0.86 18.35
C SER A 86 11.95 0.34 18.55
N ALA A 87 12.97 1.07 18.06
CA ALA A 87 14.36 0.72 18.28
C ALA A 87 14.71 0.70 19.78
N TRP A 88 14.25 1.72 20.53
CA TRP A 88 14.41 1.76 21.99
C TRP A 88 13.66 0.60 22.65
N GLY A 89 12.39 0.38 22.35
CA GLY A 89 11.65 -0.71 22.99
C GLY A 89 12.22 -2.11 22.70
N ASN A 90 12.76 -2.35 21.51
CA ASN A 90 13.44 -3.59 21.17
C ASN A 90 14.73 -3.81 21.98
N LEU A 91 15.49 -2.74 22.25
CA LEU A 91 16.68 -2.80 23.10
C LEU A 91 16.33 -3.15 24.56
N TRP A 92 15.15 -2.72 25.04
CA TRP A 92 14.62 -3.08 26.36
C TRP A 92 13.77 -4.36 26.37
N ASN A 93 13.82 -5.16 25.31
CA ASN A 93 13.09 -6.43 25.16
C ASN A 93 11.56 -6.30 25.35
N THR A 94 11.02 -5.11 25.11
CA THR A 94 9.58 -4.86 25.12
C THR A 94 9.04 -5.11 23.72
N ARG A 95 7.92 -5.83 23.63
CA ARG A 95 7.27 -6.10 22.35
C ARG A 95 6.68 -4.79 21.80
N THR A 96 7.40 -4.12 20.90
CA THR A 96 6.90 -2.89 20.26
C THR A 96 6.12 -3.19 18.99
N ARG A 97 5.12 -2.34 18.72
CA ARG A 97 4.40 -2.34 17.44
C ARG A 97 5.38 -1.90 16.34
N GLY A 98 5.32 -2.51 15.16
CA GLY A 98 6.26 -2.23 14.07
C GLY A 98 6.16 -0.77 13.59
N ALA A 99 7.30 -0.17 13.22
CA ALA A 99 7.39 1.22 12.77
C ALA A 99 7.05 1.44 11.27
N SER A 100 6.24 0.56 10.67
CA SER A 100 5.87 0.66 9.25
C SER A 100 4.65 1.55 9.06
N THR A 101 4.77 2.57 8.22
CA THR A 101 3.68 3.51 7.87
C THR A 101 2.80 2.95 6.76
N LEU A 102 1.62 3.54 6.56
CA LEU A 102 0.72 3.20 5.43
C LEU A 102 1.44 3.38 4.09
N THR A 103 2.21 4.45 3.93
CA THR A 103 2.95 4.73 2.69
C THR A 103 4.05 3.70 2.44
N MET A 104 4.76 3.22 3.48
CA MET A 104 5.73 2.12 3.35
C MET A 104 5.07 0.80 2.97
N GLN A 105 3.87 0.53 3.51
CA GLN A 105 3.11 -0.64 3.13
C GLN A 105 2.66 -0.54 1.66
N LEU A 106 2.13 0.61 1.24
CA LEU A 106 1.74 0.89 -0.15
C LEU A 106 2.92 0.71 -1.12
N ALA A 107 4.10 1.24 -0.78
CA ALA A 107 5.31 1.05 -1.57
C ALA A 107 5.64 -0.43 -1.83
N GLY A 108 5.35 -1.31 -0.87
CA GLY A 108 5.51 -2.76 -1.05
C GLY A 108 4.35 -3.46 -1.77
N LEU A 109 3.22 -2.79 -2.00
CA LEU A 109 2.08 -3.32 -2.75
C LEU A 109 2.16 -2.97 -4.24
N ILE A 110 2.74 -1.82 -4.59
CA ILE A 110 2.81 -1.32 -5.98
C ILE A 110 4.14 -1.61 -6.68
N ASP A 111 5.17 -1.99 -5.93
CA ASP A 111 6.48 -2.34 -6.47
C ASP A 111 6.76 -3.82 -6.16
N ASP A 112 6.68 -4.66 -7.18
CA ASP A 112 6.92 -6.10 -7.09
C ASP A 112 8.34 -6.43 -6.59
N GLY A 113 9.31 -5.56 -6.86
CA GLY A 113 10.68 -5.68 -6.34
C GLY A 113 10.78 -5.40 -4.83
N LEU A 114 9.78 -4.72 -4.27
CA LEU A 114 9.63 -4.43 -2.85
C LEU A 114 8.52 -5.26 -2.18
N ALA A 115 7.84 -6.12 -2.94
CA ALA A 115 6.84 -7.04 -2.42
C ALA A 115 7.44 -7.99 -1.39
N ARG A 116 6.62 -8.41 -0.42
CA ARG A 116 7.06 -9.26 0.70
C ARG A 116 7.34 -10.69 0.17
N PRO A 117 8.59 -11.17 0.14
CA PRO A 117 8.87 -12.57 -0.23
C PRO A 117 8.33 -13.51 0.85
N ALA A 118 8.02 -14.76 0.46
CA ALA A 118 7.48 -15.79 1.35
C ALA A 118 8.35 -16.07 2.61
N GLY A 119 9.65 -15.75 2.56
CA GLY A 119 10.60 -15.87 3.69
C GLY A 119 10.66 -14.69 4.67
N GLY A 120 9.82 -13.66 4.50
CA GLY A 120 9.83 -12.46 5.36
C GLY A 120 10.62 -11.27 4.79
N ARG A 121 10.42 -10.08 5.38
CA ARG A 121 11.05 -8.82 4.90
C ARG A 121 12.50 -8.71 5.38
N SER A 122 13.46 -8.75 4.46
CA SER A 122 14.85 -8.37 4.74
C SER A 122 14.94 -6.89 5.17
N VAL A 123 15.99 -6.54 5.90
CA VAL A 123 16.23 -5.13 6.28
C VAL A 123 16.41 -4.25 5.03
N ALA A 124 17.02 -4.79 3.98
CA ALA A 124 17.18 -4.11 2.70
C ALA A 124 15.82 -3.77 2.06
N ALA A 125 14.89 -4.71 2.01
CA ALA A 125 13.54 -4.47 1.48
C ALA A 125 12.79 -3.37 2.25
N ARG A 126 12.94 -3.33 3.58
CA ARG A 126 12.36 -2.26 4.42
C ARG A 126 12.96 -0.89 4.12
N ARG A 127 14.26 -0.81 3.84
CA ARG A 127 14.92 0.44 3.42
C ARG A 127 14.44 0.89 2.04
N GLY A 128 14.30 -0.05 1.10
CA GLY A 128 13.70 0.23 -0.21
C GLY A 128 12.30 0.82 -0.08
N GLN A 129 11.44 0.21 0.74
CA GLN A 129 10.10 0.73 1.04
C GLN A 129 10.12 2.12 1.67
N ALA A 130 11.02 2.38 2.61
CA ALA A 130 11.16 3.70 3.22
C ALA A 130 11.56 4.78 2.19
N PHE A 131 12.49 4.46 1.29
CA PHE A 131 12.90 5.34 0.20
C PHE A 131 11.75 5.60 -0.78
N THR A 132 11.10 4.54 -1.28
CA THR A 132 9.96 4.64 -2.19
C THR A 132 8.79 5.38 -1.55
N ALA A 133 8.50 5.14 -0.27
CA ALA A 133 7.46 5.86 0.47
C ALA A 133 7.74 7.37 0.53
N THR A 134 8.99 7.75 0.79
CA THR A 134 9.38 9.18 0.80
C THR A 134 9.17 9.82 -0.57
N GLN A 135 9.46 9.09 -1.64
CA GLN A 135 9.27 9.57 -3.01
C GLN A 135 7.78 9.65 -3.39
N LEU A 136 6.96 8.68 -2.99
CA LEU A 136 5.50 8.71 -3.15
C LEU A 136 4.90 9.93 -2.45
N GLU A 137 5.33 10.24 -1.23
CA GLU A 137 4.80 11.39 -0.46
C GLU A 137 5.22 12.75 -1.01
N ARG A 138 6.22 12.80 -1.89
CA ARG A 138 6.57 14.00 -2.64
C ARG A 138 5.69 14.19 -3.88
N ALA A 139 5.24 13.10 -4.48
CA ALA A 139 4.52 13.11 -5.74
C ALA A 139 3.00 13.03 -5.56
N TRP A 140 2.53 12.39 -4.49
CA TRP A 140 1.13 12.06 -4.25
C TRP A 140 0.64 12.74 -2.96
N SER A 141 -0.61 13.16 -2.98
CA SER A 141 -1.29 13.66 -1.78
C SER A 141 -1.60 12.54 -0.79
N LYS A 142 -1.81 12.90 0.49
CA LYS A 142 -2.25 11.97 1.53
C LYS A 142 -3.53 11.24 1.17
N SER A 143 -4.46 11.92 0.49
CA SER A 143 -5.71 11.33 0.03
C SER A 143 -5.46 10.28 -1.06
N GLN A 144 -4.59 10.57 -2.04
CA GLN A 144 -4.21 9.60 -3.07
C GLN A 144 -3.50 8.37 -2.50
N ILE A 145 -2.63 8.57 -1.51
CA ILE A 145 -1.95 7.47 -0.81
C ILE A 145 -2.97 6.57 -0.10
N LEU A 146 -3.93 7.15 0.63
CA LEU A 146 -4.98 6.38 1.29
C LEU A 146 -5.88 5.65 0.29
N GLU A 147 -6.31 6.33 -0.78
CA GLU A 147 -7.15 5.75 -1.82
C GLU A 147 -6.48 4.54 -2.48
N ALA A 148 -5.22 4.70 -2.89
CA ALA A 148 -4.44 3.64 -3.50
C ALA A 148 -4.17 2.49 -2.51
N TYR A 149 -3.89 2.80 -1.24
CA TYR A 149 -3.69 1.78 -0.22
C TYR A 149 -4.93 0.91 -0.02
N LEU A 150 -6.11 1.52 0.10
CA LEU A 150 -7.37 0.80 0.27
C LEU A 150 -7.70 -0.09 -0.93
N SER A 151 -7.43 0.41 -2.14
CA SER A 151 -7.68 -0.34 -3.37
C SER A 151 -6.66 -1.46 -3.59
N SER A 152 -5.44 -1.31 -3.08
CA SER A 152 -4.35 -2.27 -3.28
C SER A 152 -4.25 -3.33 -2.19
N VAL A 153 -4.77 -3.08 -0.98
CA VAL A 153 -4.63 -4.01 0.13
C VAL A 153 -5.48 -5.26 -0.11
N PRO A 154 -4.88 -6.47 -0.12
CA PRO A 154 -5.66 -7.69 -0.31
C PRO A 154 -6.50 -7.96 0.94
N LEU A 155 -7.81 -8.09 0.76
CA LEU A 155 -8.71 -8.45 1.85
C LEU A 155 -8.64 -9.96 2.10
N ARG A 156 -8.45 -10.34 3.36
CA ARG A 156 -8.52 -11.74 3.79
C ARG A 156 -9.97 -12.09 4.07
N GLY A 157 -10.48 -13.11 3.39
CA GLY A 157 -11.83 -13.63 3.55
C GLY A 157 -12.23 -14.49 2.39
#